data_AF-A0A9D8DTN8-F1
#
_entry.id   AF-A0A9D8DTN8-F1
#
_cell.length_a   1.000
_cell.length_b   1.000
_cell.length_c   1.000
_cell.angle_alpha   90.00
_cell.angle_beta   90.00
_cell.angle_gamma   90.00
#
_symmetry.space_group_name_H-M   'P 1'
#
loop_
_entity.id
_entity.type
_entity.pdbx_description
1 polymer ?
#
loop_
_entity_poly.entity_id
_entity_poly.type
_entity_poly.pdbx_seq_one_letter_code
_entity_poly.pdbx_strand_id
1 'polypeptide(L)'
;MRLGQSTRVSGKVTRDSSAVTDARIRVTWISNSGKVKELGVTQTSAFGRYSLAVTPPRSGTLRVTARSEGQHSSVSNPITVRR
;
A
#
# COMPACT_ATOMS: atom_id res chain seq x y z
N MET A 1 -17.00 -7.81 -2.30
CA MET A 1 -15.80 -8.41 -1.65
C MET A 1 -16.21 -8.84 -0.24
N ARG A 2 -15.82 -10.03 0.25
CA ARG A 2 -16.22 -10.57 1.57
C ARG A 2 -15.18 -10.26 2.67
N LEU A 3 -15.63 -10.01 3.90
CA LEU A 3 -14.79 -9.79 5.10
C LEU A 3 -13.84 -10.98 5.37
N GLY A 4 -12.62 -10.69 5.83
CA GLY A 4 -11.62 -11.71 6.16
C GLY A 4 -10.80 -12.22 4.97
N GLN A 5 -11.13 -11.84 3.73
CA GLN A 5 -10.29 -12.16 2.58
C GLN A 5 -9.14 -11.16 2.44
N SER A 6 -7.93 -11.71 2.40
CA SER A 6 -6.74 -10.99 1.99
C SER A 6 -6.97 -10.37 0.61
N THR A 7 -6.94 -9.04 0.52
CA THR A 7 -6.88 -8.35 -0.77
C THR A 7 -5.42 -8.13 -1.14
N ARG A 8 -5.11 -8.23 -2.43
CA ARG A 8 -3.75 -7.99 -2.92
C ARG A 8 -3.63 -6.53 -3.33
N VAL A 9 -2.72 -5.82 -2.68
CA VAL A 9 -2.30 -4.46 -3.07
C VAL A 9 -0.98 -4.58 -3.80
N SER A 10 -0.93 -4.13 -5.04
CA SER A 10 0.27 -4.18 -5.87
C SER A 10 0.43 -2.89 -6.65
N GLY A 11 1.67 -2.60 -7.04
CA GLY A 11 1.98 -1.42 -7.83
C GLY A 11 3.43 -1.39 -8.28
N LYS A 12 3.81 -0.29 -8.93
CA LYS A 12 5.17 0.00 -9.36
C LYS A 12 5.57 1.37 -8.83
N VAL A 13 6.78 1.48 -8.28
CA VAL A 13 7.41 2.74 -7.89
C VAL A 13 8.49 3.07 -8.92
N THR A 14 8.37 4.26 -9.48
CA THR A 14 9.34 4.81 -10.43
C THR A 14 9.75 6.22 -10.01
N ARG A 15 11.01 6.58 -10.24
CA ARG A 15 11.56 7.93 -10.11
C ARG A 15 12.20 8.28 -11.45
N ASP A 16 11.81 9.40 -12.05
CA ASP A 16 12.34 9.85 -13.34
C ASP A 16 12.31 8.72 -14.39
N SER A 17 11.18 8.01 -14.47
CA SER A 17 10.96 6.81 -15.29
C SER A 17 11.82 5.57 -14.97
N SER A 18 12.75 5.66 -14.02
CA SER A 18 13.57 4.54 -13.53
C SER A 18 12.86 3.80 -12.40
N ALA A 19 13.00 2.47 -12.36
CA ALA A 19 12.49 1.66 -11.26
C ALA A 19 13.20 2.00 -9.94
N VAL A 20 12.44 2.16 -8.86
CA VAL A 20 13.02 2.33 -7.52
C VAL A 20 13.07 0.98 -6.82
N THR A 21 14.26 0.43 -6.66
CA THR A 21 14.51 -0.82 -5.93
C THR A 21 14.53 -0.58 -4.41
N ASP A 22 14.14 -1.59 -3.63
CA ASP A 22 14.17 -1.60 -2.16
C ASP A 22 13.40 -0.47 -1.45
N ALA A 23 12.52 0.24 -2.18
CA ALA A 23 11.65 1.23 -1.59
C ALA A 23 10.69 0.55 -0.61
N ARG A 24 10.70 1.02 0.64
CA ARG A 24 9.82 0.53 1.70
C ARG A 24 8.39 0.99 1.42
N ILE A 25 7.52 0.03 1.14
CA ILE A 25 6.09 0.21 0.95
C ILE A 25 5.36 -0.08 2.24
N ARG A 26 4.58 0.88 2.73
CA ARG A 26 3.68 0.72 3.87
C ARG A 26 2.24 0.79 3.38
N VAL A 27 1.43 -0.18 3.78
CA VAL A 27 -0.02 -0.17 3.53
C VAL A 27 -0.75 0.08 4.84
N THR A 28 -1.53 1.15 4.88
CA THR A 28 -2.40 1.47 6.02
C THR A 28 -3.86 1.40 5.61
N TRP A 29 -4.69 1.03 6.57
CA TRP A 29 -6.14 1.08 6.45
C TRP A 29 -6.68 2.22 7.30
N ILE A 30 -7.62 2.97 6.73
CA ILE A 30 -8.29 4.09 7.36
C ILE A 30 -9.77 3.73 7.41
N SER A 31 -10.31 3.53 8.59
CA SER A 31 -11.74 3.24 8.77
C SER A 31 -12.61 4.45 8.43
N ASN A 32 -13.90 4.23 8.17
CA ASN A 32 -14.86 5.32 7.95
C ASN A 32 -14.97 6.30 9.15
N SER A 33 -14.57 5.88 10.35
CA SER A 33 -14.51 6.73 11.55
C SER A 33 -13.13 7.37 11.78
N GLY A 34 -12.26 7.41 10.76
CA GLY A 34 -10.94 8.04 10.82
C GLY A 34 -9.83 7.24 11.51
N LYS A 35 -10.13 6.09 12.16
CA LYS A 35 -9.09 5.23 12.78
C LYS A 35 -8.12 4.70 11.72
N VAL A 36 -6.82 4.80 11.98
CA VAL A 36 -5.75 4.31 11.10
C VAL A 36 -5.11 3.05 11.70
N LYS A 37 -4.84 2.03 10.87
CA LYS A 37 -4.10 0.82 11.25
C LYS A 37 -3.10 0.46 10.15
N GLU A 38 -1.87 0.10 10.51
CA GLU A 38 -0.94 -0.53 9.55
C GLU A 38 -1.40 -1.97 9.26
N LEU A 39 -1.51 -2.32 7.98
CA LEU A 39 -1.83 -3.68 7.56
C LEU A 39 -0.59 -4.48 7.16
N GLY A 40 0.51 -3.80 6.80
CA GLY A 40 1.80 -4.42 6.59
C GLY A 40 2.79 -3.53 5.84
N VAL A 41 3.98 -4.09 5.67
CA VAL A 41 5.12 -3.48 4.99
C VAL A 41 5.70 -4.48 3.98
N THR A 42 6.15 -3.98 2.84
CA THR A 42 6.94 -4.74 1.86
C THR A 42 7.99 -3.83 1.24
N GLN A 43 8.81 -4.36 0.34
CA GLN A 43 9.77 -3.59 -0.44
C GLN A 43 9.54 -3.81 -1.93
N THR A 44 9.96 -2.85 -2.75
CA THR A 44 9.96 -3.03 -4.20
C THR A 44 11.11 -3.93 -4.65
N SER A 45 10.84 -4.77 -5.63
CA SER A 45 11.84 -5.55 -6.36
C SER A 45 12.78 -4.66 -7.20
N ALA A 46 13.79 -5.26 -7.83
CA ALA A 46 14.68 -4.60 -8.80
C ALA A 46 13.95 -3.89 -9.97
N PHE A 47 12.71 -4.30 -10.27
CA PHE A 47 11.87 -3.67 -11.30
C PHE A 47 10.91 -2.59 -10.74
N GLY A 48 11.09 -2.20 -9.47
CA GLY A 48 10.25 -1.22 -8.78
C GLY A 48 8.86 -1.75 -8.42
N ARG A 49 8.59 -3.05 -8.63
CA ARG A 49 7.27 -3.64 -8.39
C ARG A 49 7.15 -4.16 -6.96
N TYR A 50 5.98 -3.97 -6.36
CA TYR A 50 5.63 -4.55 -5.06
C TYR A 50 4.28 -5.26 -5.14
N SER A 51 4.08 -6.23 -4.26
CA SER A 51 2.79 -6.88 -4.05
C SER A 51 2.69 -7.36 -2.61
N LEU A 52 1.62 -6.97 -1.93
CA LEU A 52 1.36 -7.34 -0.54
C LEU A 52 -0.10 -7.78 -0.37
N ALA A 53 -0.29 -8.93 0.27
CA ALA A 53 -1.61 -9.35 0.73
C ALA A 53 -1.92 -8.65 2.05
N VAL A 54 -3.08 -8.00 2.15
CA VAL A 54 -3.52 -7.29 3.35
C VAL A 54 -4.96 -7.63 3.69
N THR A 55 -5.29 -7.65 4.98
CA THR A 55 -6.64 -7.98 5.46
C THR A 55 -7.20 -6.83 6.28
N PRO A 56 -8.01 -5.94 5.67
CA PRO A 56 -8.69 -4.88 6.40
C PRO A 56 -9.68 -5.46 7.41
N PRO A 57 -9.75 -4.96 8.65
CA PRO A 57 -10.63 -5.51 9.68
C PRO A 57 -12.12 -5.19 9.45
N ARG A 58 -12.42 -4.10 8.74
CA ARG A 58 -13.77 -3.69 8.32
C ARG A 58 -13.69 -2.73 7.13
N SER A 59 -14.83 -2.23 6.66
CA SER A 59 -14.90 -1.24 5.57
C SER A 59 -14.06 0.02 5.86
N GLY A 60 -13.47 0.57 4.81
CA GLY A 60 -12.61 1.74 4.88
C GLY A 60 -11.77 1.92 3.62
N THR A 61 -10.75 2.75 3.73
CA THR A 61 -9.85 3.12 2.64
C THR A 61 -8.46 2.56 2.90
N LEU A 62 -7.84 1.98 1.87
CA LEU A 62 -6.43 1.64 1.92
C LEU A 62 -5.59 2.80 1.39
N ARG A 63 -4.50 3.11 2.09
CA ARG A 63 -3.49 4.08 1.69
C ARG A 63 -2.15 3.38 1.57
N VAL A 64 -1.45 3.65 0.48
CA VAL A 64 -0.11 3.13 0.23
C VAL A 64 0.89 4.27 0.34
N THR A 65 2.05 4.01 0.93
CA THR A 65 3.13 4.99 1.07
C THR A 65 4.44 4.33 0.74
N ALA A 66 5.20 4.92 -0.18
CA ALA A 66 6.54 4.47 -0.55
C ALA A 66 7.58 5.40 0.07
N ARG A 67 8.64 4.83 0.65
CA ARG A 67 9.81 5.56 1.11
C ARG A 67 11.05 4.90 0.54
N SER A 68 11.86 5.63 -0.22
CA SER A 68 13.24 5.22 -0.51
C SER A 68 14.16 6.05 0.38
N GLU A 69 15.41 5.61 0.56
CA GLU A 69 16.43 6.49 1.15
C GLU A 69 16.40 7.85 0.43
N GLY A 70 16.28 8.91 1.23
CA GLY A 70 16.24 10.30 0.78
C GLY A 70 14.87 10.91 0.41
N GLN A 71 13.79 10.14 0.16
CA GLN A 71 12.51 10.75 -0.28
C GLN A 71 11.25 9.97 0.13
N HIS A 72 10.19 10.73 0.45
CA HIS A 72 8.87 10.26 0.84
C HIS A 72 7.87 10.47 -0.31
N SER A 73 7.41 9.41 -0.96
CA SER A 73 6.40 9.49 -2.02
C SER A 73 5.12 8.77 -1.57
N SER A 74 4.05 9.51 -1.29
CA SER A 74 2.75 8.93 -0.96
C SER A 74 2.00 8.61 -2.25
N VAL A 75 2.07 7.36 -2.73
CA VAL A 75 1.18 6.88 -3.81
C VAL A 75 -0.17 6.53 -3.19
N SER A 76 -1.04 7.54 -3.07
CA SER A 76 -2.43 7.32 -2.65
C SER A 76 -3.27 6.94 -3.87
N ASN A 77 -3.26 5.67 -4.28
CA ASN A 77 -4.37 5.14 -5.03
C ASN A 77 -5.40 4.64 -4.01
N PRO A 78 -6.45 5.42 -3.68
CA PRO A 78 -7.41 5.02 -2.67
C PRO A 78 -8.16 3.79 -3.17
N ILE A 79 -7.86 2.63 -2.58
CA ILE A 79 -8.65 1.43 -2.79
C ILE A 79 -9.77 1.47 -1.75
N THR A 80 -10.99 1.75 -2.20
CA THR A 80 -12.18 1.72 -1.34
C THR A 80 -12.59 0.27 -1.10
N VAL A 81 -12.46 -0.18 0.14
CA VAL A 81 -12.90 -1.51 0.56
C VAL A 81 -14.37 -1.41 0.95
N ARG A 82 -15.26 -1.80 0.03
CA ARG A 82 -16.71 -1.87 0.26
C ARG A 82 -17.07 -3.26 0.78
N ARG A 83 -17.85 -3.30 1.86
CA ARG A 83 -18.49 -4.52 2.38
C ARG A 83 -19.79 -4.75 1.64
#